data_AF-A0A563ELA7-F1
#
_entry.id   AF-A0A563ELA7-F1
#
_cell.length_a   1.000
_cell.length_b   1.000
_cell.length_c   1.000
_cell.angle_alpha   90.00
_cell.angle_beta   90.00
_cell.angle_gamma   90.00
#
_symmetry.space_group_name_H-M   'P 1'
#
loop_
_entity.id
_entity.type
_entity.pdbx_description
1 polymer ?
#
loop_
_entity_poly.entity_id
_entity_poly.type
_entity_poly.pdbx_seq_one_letter_code
_entity_poly.pdbx_strand_id
1 'polypeptide(L)'
;MLEQLVAQDRYRTISIIDRAGTPLLTVGEPALRTPGPLPVSADLRWQDGLTPVLFSFSWTEGADLTVVTEIDTEYVATTLRRLPGDVHLVDKDMHVLASAHGLSALDPVVETAAREAFAGRSGAHVSPDGRSVVAARSVEIRSSFSWVLVSQQPAGEINPAGAARQRVVRGLAGVGVLLGVLAGVRGASGNRR
;
A
#
# COMPACT_ATOMS: atom_id res chain seq x y z
N MET A 1 18.23 17.82 -1.71
CA MET A 1 17.86 16.58 -1.00
C MET A 1 16.42 16.17 -1.27
N LEU A 2 15.41 17.04 -1.01
CA LEU A 2 14.01 16.72 -1.33
C LEU A 2 13.74 16.48 -2.82
N GLU A 3 14.35 17.27 -3.70
CA GLU A 3 14.30 17.08 -5.16
C GLU A 3 14.82 15.69 -5.60
N GLN A 4 15.88 15.19 -4.94
CA GLN A 4 16.42 13.86 -5.22
C GLN A 4 15.50 12.74 -4.74
N LEU A 5 14.67 13.00 -3.72
CA LEU A 5 13.69 12.02 -3.23
C LEU A 5 12.47 11.95 -4.15
N VAL A 6 11.99 13.09 -4.64
CA VAL A 6 10.90 13.14 -5.64
C VAL A 6 11.33 12.48 -6.95
N ALA A 7 12.60 12.60 -7.34
CA ALA A 7 13.15 11.93 -8.52
C ALA A 7 13.16 10.39 -8.47
N GLN A 8 12.64 9.76 -7.41
CA GLN A 8 12.62 8.29 -7.25
C GLN A 8 11.32 7.63 -7.73
N ASP A 9 10.50 8.30 -8.55
CA ASP A 9 9.22 7.87 -9.15
C ASP A 9 8.13 7.38 -8.17
N ARG A 10 8.46 7.12 -6.91
CA ARG A 10 7.55 6.63 -5.87
C ARG A 10 6.72 7.71 -5.20
N TYR A 11 7.14 8.97 -5.34
CA TYR A 11 6.49 10.12 -4.74
C TYR A 11 6.05 11.07 -5.84
N ARG A 12 4.76 11.40 -5.83
CA ARG A 12 4.19 12.44 -6.68
C ARG A 12 4.67 13.82 -6.22
N THR A 13 4.61 14.04 -4.90
CA THR A 13 4.90 15.32 -4.27
C THR A 13 5.45 15.11 -2.87
N ILE A 14 6.41 15.94 -2.47
CA ILE A 14 6.85 16.06 -1.08
C ILE A 14 6.68 17.52 -0.64
N SER A 15 6.00 17.73 0.48
CA SER A 15 5.81 19.06 1.06
C SER A 15 6.24 19.11 2.53
N ILE A 16 6.68 20.28 2.96
CA ILE A 16 6.84 20.65 4.36
C ILE A 16 5.69 21.60 4.67
N ILE A 17 4.88 21.25 5.65
CA ILE A 17 3.73 22.04 6.09
C ILE A 17 3.92 22.53 7.53
N ASP A 18 3.24 23.61 7.88
CA ASP A 18 3.07 24.05 9.27
C ASP A 18 1.96 23.26 10.00
N ARG A 19 1.70 23.58 11.27
CA ARG A 19 0.60 22.97 12.07
C ARG A 19 -0.80 23.22 11.49
N ALA A 20 -1.02 24.32 10.79
CA ALA A 20 -2.30 24.61 10.14
C ALA A 20 -2.48 23.78 8.86
N GLY A 21 -1.41 23.13 8.39
CA GLY A 21 -1.39 22.36 7.17
C GLY A 21 -1.06 23.17 5.93
N THR A 22 -0.53 24.39 6.11
CA THR A 22 -0.12 25.28 5.04
C THR A 22 1.23 24.83 4.49
N PRO A 23 1.37 24.63 3.17
CA PRO A 23 2.66 24.29 2.58
C PRO A 23 3.64 25.48 2.66
N LEU A 24 4.77 25.25 3.32
CA LEU A 24 5.91 26.17 3.37
C LEU A 24 6.91 25.88 2.25
N LEU A 25 7.04 24.59 1.89
CA LEU A 25 7.86 24.12 0.78
C LEU A 25 7.16 22.96 0.10
N THR A 26 7.16 22.93 -1.22
CA THR A 26 6.62 21.82 -2.02
C THR A 26 7.56 21.51 -3.17
N VAL A 27 7.79 20.23 -3.41
CA VAL A 27 8.63 19.72 -4.50
C VAL A 27 7.88 18.58 -5.20
N GLY A 28 7.92 18.55 -6.54
CA GLY A 28 7.21 17.57 -7.36
C GLY A 28 5.97 18.15 -8.02
N GLU A 29 4.97 17.30 -8.27
CA GLU A 29 3.71 17.72 -8.88
C GLU A 29 2.85 18.57 -7.93
N PRO A 30 1.81 19.26 -8.44
CA PRO A 30 0.81 19.87 -7.59
C PRO A 30 0.16 18.85 -6.65
N ALA A 31 0.13 19.20 -5.36
CA ALA A 31 -0.48 18.40 -4.31
C ALA A 31 -1.97 18.17 -4.60
N LEU A 32 -2.40 16.91 -4.48
CA LEU A 32 -3.80 16.52 -4.62
C LEU A 32 -4.52 16.53 -3.27
N ARG A 33 -3.78 16.41 -2.16
CA ARG A 33 -4.35 16.48 -0.82
C ARG A 33 -4.96 17.85 -0.58
N THR A 34 -6.13 17.86 0.05
CA THR A 34 -6.76 19.11 0.48
C THR A 34 -5.91 19.71 1.61
N PRO A 35 -5.50 20.99 1.51
CA PRO A 35 -4.77 21.66 2.58
C PRO A 35 -5.57 21.64 3.89
N GLY A 36 -4.87 21.52 5.01
CA GLY A 36 -5.49 21.47 6.33
C GLY A 36 -4.68 20.65 7.33
N PRO A 37 -5.06 20.76 8.62
CA PRO A 37 -4.32 20.16 9.72
C PRO A 37 -4.28 18.64 9.59
N LEU A 38 -3.17 18.06 10.03
CA LEU A 38 -2.99 16.62 10.02
C LEU A 38 -3.40 16.00 11.37
N PRO A 39 -3.84 14.73 11.39
CA PRO A 39 -4.05 13.98 12.62
C PRO A 39 -2.78 13.92 13.48
N VAL A 40 -2.97 13.75 14.79
CA VAL A 40 -1.88 13.80 15.78
C VAL A 40 -0.85 12.67 15.59
N SER A 41 -1.26 11.52 15.08
CA SER A 41 -0.36 10.37 14.84
C SER A 41 0.15 10.37 13.40
N ALA A 42 1.48 10.36 13.23
CA ALA A 42 2.13 10.14 11.95
C ALA A 42 1.59 8.87 11.28
N ASP A 43 1.14 9.00 10.03
CA ASP A 43 0.41 7.93 9.38
C ASP A 43 0.41 8.06 7.85
N LEU A 44 0.07 6.96 7.18
CA LEU A 44 -0.25 6.83 5.77
C LEU A 44 -1.77 6.80 5.65
N ARG A 45 -2.30 7.66 4.79
CA ARG A 45 -3.71 8.03 4.77
C ARG A 45 -4.24 8.03 3.36
N TRP A 46 -5.48 7.61 3.24
CA TRP A 46 -6.30 7.82 2.08
C TRP A 46 -7.16 9.06 2.29
N GLN A 47 -7.27 9.91 1.28
CA GLN A 47 -8.25 10.97 1.22
C GLN A 47 -9.02 10.88 -0.09
N ASP A 48 -10.34 10.79 0.03
CA ASP A 48 -11.24 10.82 -1.12
C ASP A 48 -11.24 12.20 -1.81
N GLY A 49 -11.62 12.20 -3.08
CA GLY A 49 -11.70 13.38 -3.92
C GLY A 49 -11.95 13.00 -5.39
N LEU A 50 -11.86 13.98 -6.28
CA LEU A 50 -11.90 13.73 -7.73
C LEU A 50 -10.75 12.80 -8.17
N THR A 51 -9.60 12.98 -7.55
CA THR A 51 -8.47 12.07 -7.63
C THR A 51 -8.11 11.68 -6.21
N PRO A 52 -8.38 10.44 -5.79
CA PRO A 52 -8.02 10.00 -4.46
C PRO A 52 -6.51 10.08 -4.25
N VAL A 53 -6.10 10.43 -3.03
CA VAL A 53 -4.69 10.61 -2.70
C VAL A 53 -4.30 9.70 -1.55
N LEU A 54 -3.20 8.98 -1.77
CA LEU A 54 -2.50 8.22 -0.76
C LEU A 54 -1.30 9.06 -0.29
N PHE A 55 -1.26 9.45 0.98
CA PHE A 55 -0.20 10.32 1.50
C PHE A 55 0.29 9.87 2.86
N SER A 56 1.59 9.99 3.10
CA SER A 56 2.23 9.72 4.40
C SER A 56 2.69 11.03 5.02
N PHE A 57 2.75 11.08 6.35
CA PHE A 57 3.35 12.22 7.03
C PHE A 57 4.11 11.82 8.28
N SER A 58 5.11 12.63 8.62
CA SER A 58 5.92 12.47 9.83
C SER A 58 6.16 13.81 10.48
N TRP A 59 5.87 13.89 11.77
CA TRP A 59 6.17 15.04 12.60
C TRP A 59 7.67 15.11 12.84
N THR A 60 8.24 16.31 12.70
CA THR A 60 9.64 16.54 13.04
C THR A 60 9.74 16.80 14.55
N GLU A 61 10.51 16.00 15.27
CA GLU A 61 10.67 16.19 16.73
C GLU A 61 11.16 17.62 17.05
N GLY A 62 10.45 18.29 17.96
CA GLY A 62 10.81 19.63 18.42
C GLY A 62 10.52 20.78 17.44
N ALA A 63 9.90 20.51 16.29
CA ALA A 63 9.52 21.54 15.31
C ALA A 63 8.02 21.51 14.99
N ASP A 64 7.47 22.68 14.68
CA ASP A 64 6.06 22.85 14.25
C ASP A 64 5.88 22.53 12.76
N LEU A 65 6.73 21.64 12.25
CA LEU A 65 6.84 21.30 10.84
C LEU A 65 6.60 19.81 10.61
N THR A 66 5.83 19.54 9.57
CA THR A 66 5.48 18.18 9.18
C THR A 66 5.88 17.95 7.75
N VAL A 67 6.58 16.83 7.51
CA VAL A 67 6.86 16.37 6.15
C VAL A 67 5.68 15.54 5.70
N VAL A 68 5.13 15.86 4.53
CA VAL A 68 4.06 15.11 3.86
C VAL A 68 4.58 14.61 2.53
N THR A 69 4.33 13.34 2.23
CA THR A 69 4.67 12.71 0.96
C THR A 69 3.41 12.15 0.32
N GLU A 70 3.02 12.65 -0.84
CA GLU A 70 1.97 12.03 -1.66
C GLU A 70 2.61 10.91 -2.50
N ILE A 71 2.07 9.70 -2.38
CA ILE A 71 2.54 8.51 -3.08
C ILE A 71 1.95 8.52 -4.49
N ASP A 72 2.79 8.19 -5.47
CA ASP A 72 2.32 7.95 -6.83
C ASP A 72 1.58 6.59 -6.89
N THR A 73 0.27 6.63 -7.11
CA THR A 73 -0.56 5.43 -7.20
C THR A 73 -0.25 4.61 -8.45
N GLU A 74 0.28 5.21 -9.52
CA GLU A 74 0.72 4.50 -10.73
C GLU A 74 2.00 3.71 -10.46
N TYR A 75 2.90 4.25 -9.62
CA TYR A 75 4.06 3.49 -9.14
C TYR A 75 3.62 2.26 -8.34
N VAL A 76 2.63 2.41 -7.45
CA VAL A 76 2.08 1.29 -6.67
C VAL A 76 1.41 0.28 -7.60
N ALA A 77 0.55 0.72 -8.53
CA ALA A 77 -0.10 -0.14 -9.52
C ALA A 77 0.93 -0.91 -10.37
N THR A 78 1.99 -0.25 -10.83
CA THR A 78 3.10 -0.88 -11.56
C THR A 78 3.82 -1.93 -10.72
N THR A 79 3.94 -1.70 -9.42
CA THR A 79 4.50 -2.67 -8.49
C THR A 79 3.58 -3.88 -8.34
N LEU A 80 2.26 -3.65 -8.20
CA LEU A 80 1.26 -4.71 -8.09
C LEU A 80 1.16 -5.57 -9.35
N ARG A 81 1.29 -4.97 -10.54
CA ARG A 81 1.31 -5.70 -11.84
C ARG A 81 2.41 -6.74 -11.97
N ARG A 82 3.45 -6.68 -11.13
CA ARG A 82 4.54 -7.68 -11.10
C ARG A 82 4.18 -8.93 -10.29
N LEU A 83 3.09 -8.88 -9.54
CA LEU A 83 2.59 -10.00 -8.75
C LEU A 83 1.63 -10.84 -9.58
N PRO A 84 1.51 -12.16 -9.30
CA PRO A 84 0.62 -13.03 -10.04
C PRO A 84 -0.86 -12.73 -9.73
N GLY A 85 -1.69 -12.83 -10.77
CA GLY A 85 -3.13 -12.61 -10.69
C GLY A 85 -3.50 -11.13 -10.73
N ASP A 86 -4.78 -10.86 -10.48
CA ASP A 86 -5.28 -9.51 -10.25
C ASP A 86 -5.12 -9.14 -8.78
N VAL A 87 -4.31 -8.12 -8.51
CA VAL A 87 -3.85 -7.80 -7.15
C VAL A 87 -4.32 -6.43 -6.72
N HIS A 88 -4.93 -6.40 -5.53
CA HIS A 88 -5.52 -5.23 -4.91
C HIS A 88 -4.86 -4.97 -3.55
N LEU A 89 -4.64 -3.70 -3.24
CA LEU A 89 -4.26 -3.23 -1.91
C LEU A 89 -5.46 -2.51 -1.29
N VAL A 90 -5.88 -2.97 -0.11
CA VAL A 90 -7.14 -2.57 0.51
C VAL A 90 -6.92 -2.09 1.94
N ASP A 91 -7.60 -1.01 2.35
CA ASP A 91 -7.61 -0.54 3.73
C ASP A 91 -8.65 -1.26 4.60
N LYS A 92 -8.69 -0.94 5.90
CA LYS A 92 -9.64 -1.53 6.85
C LYS A 92 -11.11 -1.23 6.55
N ASP A 93 -11.38 -0.17 5.79
CA ASP A 93 -12.71 0.31 5.42
C ASP A 93 -13.13 -0.24 4.03
N MET A 94 -12.33 -1.17 3.47
CA MET A 94 -12.51 -1.83 2.17
C MET A 94 -12.31 -0.93 0.95
N HIS A 95 -11.65 0.22 1.12
CA HIS A 95 -11.27 1.04 -0.02
C HIS A 95 -10.10 0.41 -0.77
N VAL A 96 -10.22 0.31 -2.10
CA VAL A 96 -9.11 -0.10 -2.97
C VAL A 96 -8.15 1.08 -3.09
N LEU A 97 -7.01 0.98 -2.41
CA LEU A 97 -5.97 1.99 -2.41
C LEU A 97 -5.15 1.97 -3.71
N ALA A 98 -4.94 0.77 -4.25
CA ALA A 98 -4.27 0.53 -5.53
C ALA A 98 -4.67 -0.85 -6.08
N SER A 99 -4.62 -0.98 -7.41
CA SER A 99 -4.90 -2.22 -8.12
C SER A 99 -3.97 -2.36 -9.31
N ALA A 100 -3.62 -3.60 -9.65
CA ALA A 100 -2.83 -3.92 -10.83
C ALA A 100 -3.49 -3.48 -12.14
N HIS A 101 -4.83 -3.49 -12.21
CA HIS A 101 -5.59 -3.24 -13.45
C HIS A 101 -6.57 -2.06 -13.34
N GLY A 102 -6.38 -1.20 -12.34
CA GLY A 102 -7.19 0.01 -12.12
C GLY A 102 -8.17 -0.12 -10.97
N LEU A 103 -8.68 1.03 -10.50
CA LEU A 103 -9.56 1.10 -9.34
C LEU A 103 -10.98 0.69 -9.73
N SER A 104 -11.44 -0.45 -9.24
CA SER A 104 -12.81 -0.92 -9.36
C SER A 104 -13.36 -1.28 -7.98
N ALA A 105 -14.69 -1.37 -7.86
CA ALA A 105 -15.29 -1.97 -6.68
C ALA A 105 -14.78 -3.41 -6.52
N LEU A 106 -14.60 -3.85 -5.27
CA LEU A 106 -14.18 -5.21 -4.96
C LEU A 106 -15.31 -6.19 -5.28
N ASP A 107 -14.96 -7.32 -5.89
CA ASP A 107 -15.87 -8.46 -5.96
C ASP A 107 -16.18 -8.96 -4.53
N PRO A 108 -17.41 -9.43 -4.24
CA PRO A 108 -17.80 -9.85 -2.89
C PRO A 108 -16.89 -10.92 -2.27
N VAL A 109 -16.33 -11.81 -3.09
CA VAL A 109 -15.38 -12.85 -2.66
C VAL A 109 -14.01 -12.26 -2.28
N VAL A 110 -13.58 -11.21 -2.99
CA VAL A 110 -12.35 -10.46 -2.71
C VAL A 110 -12.49 -9.67 -1.42
N GLU A 111 -13.62 -9.00 -1.23
CA GLU A 111 -13.95 -8.29 0.01
C GLU A 111 -14.01 -9.23 1.21
N THR A 112 -14.64 -10.40 1.06
CA THR A 112 -14.71 -11.42 2.12
C THR A 112 -13.31 -11.89 2.54
N ALA A 113 -12.45 -12.23 1.58
CA ALA A 113 -11.08 -12.62 1.85
C ALA A 113 -10.30 -11.48 2.55
N ALA A 114 -10.52 -10.22 2.13
CA ALA A 114 -9.89 -9.07 2.75
C ALA A 114 -10.27 -8.93 4.23
N ARG A 115 -11.57 -8.99 4.54
CA ARG A 115 -12.09 -8.89 5.91
C ARG A 115 -11.56 -10.00 6.82
N GLU A 116 -11.45 -11.22 6.30
CA GLU A 116 -10.84 -12.32 7.06
C GLU A 116 -9.37 -12.05 7.37
N ALA A 117 -8.59 -11.58 6.40
CA ALA A 117 -7.19 -11.25 6.59
C ALA A 117 -7.00 -10.13 7.63
N PHE A 118 -7.88 -9.13 7.65
CA PHE A 118 -7.92 -8.11 8.71
C PHE A 118 -8.22 -8.69 10.10
N ALA A 119 -9.07 -9.72 10.17
CA ALA A 119 -9.36 -10.44 11.40
C ALA A 119 -8.26 -11.46 11.79
N GLY A 120 -7.10 -11.45 11.12
CA GLY A 120 -6.00 -12.38 11.35
C GLY A 120 -6.25 -13.79 10.81
N ARG A 121 -7.31 -13.99 10.03
CA ARG A 121 -7.63 -15.26 9.38
C ARG A 121 -7.12 -15.20 7.94
N SER A 122 -6.00 -15.86 7.66
CA SER A 122 -5.55 -16.02 6.27
C SER A 122 -6.24 -17.24 5.66
N GLY A 123 -6.94 -17.03 4.55
CA GLY A 123 -7.72 -18.06 3.85
C GLY A 123 -7.66 -17.86 2.34
N ALA A 124 -7.76 -18.97 1.60
CA ALA A 124 -7.96 -18.96 0.17
C ALA A 124 -9.43 -19.30 -0.12
N HIS A 125 -10.10 -18.45 -0.88
CA HIS A 125 -11.48 -18.62 -1.31
C HIS A 125 -11.52 -19.02 -2.77
N VAL A 126 -12.50 -19.82 -3.16
CA VAL A 126 -12.79 -20.08 -4.57
C VAL A 126 -13.98 -19.20 -4.96
N SER A 127 -13.92 -18.54 -6.11
CA SER A 127 -15.04 -17.75 -6.59
C SER A 127 -16.28 -18.64 -6.78
N PRO A 128 -17.52 -18.10 -6.63
CA PRO A 128 -18.74 -18.90 -6.73
C PRO A 128 -18.89 -19.69 -8.05
N ASP A 129 -18.29 -19.18 -9.13
CA ASP A 129 -18.26 -19.82 -10.46
C ASP A 129 -17.12 -20.83 -10.64
N GLY A 130 -16.27 -21.02 -9.63
CA GLY A 130 -15.12 -21.93 -9.65
C GLY A 130 -13.96 -21.46 -10.54
N ARG A 131 -14.01 -20.26 -11.11
CA ARG A 131 -13.06 -19.80 -12.13
C ARG A 131 -11.84 -19.12 -11.57
N SER A 132 -11.84 -18.72 -10.30
CA SER A 132 -10.71 -18.05 -9.68
C SER A 132 -10.53 -18.46 -8.22
N VAL A 133 -9.29 -18.32 -7.74
CA VAL A 133 -8.92 -18.47 -6.34
C VAL A 133 -8.46 -17.13 -5.83
N VAL A 134 -9.02 -16.71 -4.70
CA VAL A 134 -8.72 -15.45 -4.03
C VAL A 134 -7.93 -15.75 -2.77
N ALA A 135 -6.78 -15.11 -2.61
CA ALA A 135 -5.97 -15.18 -1.39
C ALA A 135 -5.74 -13.78 -0.85
N ALA A 136 -5.86 -13.61 0.47
CA ALA A 136 -5.66 -12.34 1.14
C ALA A 136 -4.67 -12.46 2.28
N ARG A 137 -3.88 -11.40 2.51
CA ARG A 137 -2.92 -11.33 3.60
C ARG A 137 -2.78 -9.90 4.13
N SER A 138 -2.82 -9.76 5.46
CA SER A 138 -2.47 -8.51 6.13
C SER A 138 -1.00 -8.15 5.86
N VAL A 139 -0.78 -6.91 5.48
CA VAL A 139 0.54 -6.30 5.34
C VAL A 139 0.70 -5.30 6.47
N GLU A 140 1.62 -5.60 7.38
CA GLU A 140 2.03 -4.68 8.42
C GLU A 140 3.21 -3.86 7.92
N ILE A 141 3.01 -2.55 7.74
CA ILE A 141 4.07 -1.61 7.34
C ILE A 141 4.35 -0.68 8.52
N ARG A 142 4.98 -1.18 9.59
CA ARG A 142 5.10 -0.50 10.90
C ARG A 142 3.76 -0.43 11.67
N SER A 143 3.87 -0.23 12.98
CA SER A 143 2.89 -0.61 14.02
C SER A 143 1.51 0.07 14.01
N SER A 144 1.20 0.94 13.06
CA SER A 144 -0.12 1.60 12.94
C SER A 144 -0.91 1.19 11.70
N PHE A 145 -0.31 0.40 10.80
CA PHE A 145 -0.92 0.08 9.51
C PHE A 145 -1.43 -1.34 9.46
N SER A 146 -2.74 -1.44 9.25
CA SER A 146 -3.36 -2.67 8.78
C SER A 146 -3.83 -2.39 7.36
N TRP A 147 -3.13 -2.93 6.39
CA TRP A 147 -3.61 -3.07 5.02
C TRP A 147 -3.72 -4.54 4.70
N VAL A 148 -4.55 -4.87 3.71
CA VAL A 148 -4.60 -6.23 3.18
C VAL A 148 -4.25 -6.18 1.71
N LEU A 149 -3.33 -7.04 1.32
CA LEU A 149 -3.15 -7.38 -0.07
C LEU A 149 -4.08 -8.55 -0.41
N VAL A 150 -4.86 -8.41 -1.46
CA VAL A 150 -5.68 -9.49 -2.02
C VAL A 150 -5.21 -9.81 -3.43
N SER A 151 -5.07 -11.08 -3.76
CA SER A 151 -4.75 -11.57 -5.11
C SER A 151 -5.84 -12.53 -5.55
N GLN A 152 -6.42 -12.27 -6.72
CA GLN A 152 -7.36 -13.13 -7.40
C GLN A 152 -6.68 -13.75 -8.62
N GLN A 153 -6.56 -15.07 -8.65
CA GLN A 153 -5.89 -15.80 -9.72
C GLN A 153 -6.88 -16.70 -10.45
N PRO A 154 -6.93 -16.67 -11.80
CA PRO A 154 -7.73 -17.61 -12.57
C PRO A 154 -7.32 -19.06 -12.27
N ALA A 155 -8.30 -19.93 -11.99
CA ALA A 155 -8.06 -21.32 -11.62
C ALA A 155 -7.34 -22.10 -12.72
N GLY A 156 -7.59 -21.76 -13.99
CA GLY A 156 -6.89 -22.35 -15.15
C GLY A 156 -5.40 -22.02 -15.23
N GLU A 157 -4.94 -20.98 -14.54
CA GLU A 157 -3.53 -20.58 -14.46
C GLU A 157 -2.82 -21.18 -13.25
N ILE A 158 -3.57 -21.79 -12.32
CA ILE A 158 -3.03 -22.46 -11.15
C ILE A 158 -2.62 -23.87 -11.58
N ASN A 159 -1.36 -24.04 -11.99
CA ASN A 159 -0.83 -25.37 -12.34
C ASN A 159 -0.69 -26.24 -11.07
N PRO A 160 -1.48 -27.33 -10.92
CA PRO A 160 -1.43 -28.18 -9.73
C PRO A 160 -0.18 -29.08 -9.68
N ALA A 161 0.61 -29.19 -10.76
CA ALA A 161 1.61 -30.25 -10.94
C ALA A 161 3.05 -29.89 -10.57
N GLY A 162 3.36 -28.69 -10.04
CA GLY A 162 4.76 -28.39 -9.71
C GLY A 162 4.94 -27.25 -8.73
N ALA A 163 5.59 -27.52 -7.59
CA ALA A 163 6.13 -26.56 -6.61
C ALA A 163 5.21 -25.38 -6.18
N ALA A 164 3.92 -25.41 -6.56
CA ALA A 164 3.02 -24.26 -6.58
C ALA A 164 2.52 -23.91 -5.18
N ARG A 165 2.42 -24.90 -4.28
CA ARG A 165 2.15 -24.64 -2.87
C ARG A 165 3.24 -23.77 -2.23
N GLN A 166 4.50 -23.94 -2.66
CA GLN A 166 5.59 -23.09 -2.20
C GLN A 166 5.72 -21.79 -3.00
N ARG A 167 5.35 -21.72 -4.29
CA ARG A 167 5.41 -20.47 -5.08
C ARG A 167 4.26 -19.52 -4.79
N VAL A 168 3.06 -20.00 -4.54
CA VAL A 168 1.92 -19.17 -4.08
C VAL A 168 2.23 -18.63 -2.69
N VAL A 169 2.75 -19.47 -1.78
CA VAL A 169 3.19 -19.06 -0.44
C VAL A 169 4.43 -18.14 -0.47
N ARG A 170 5.38 -18.35 -1.39
CA ARG A 170 6.56 -17.47 -1.58
C ARG A 170 6.20 -16.17 -2.31
N GLY A 171 5.22 -16.19 -3.20
CA GLY A 171 4.61 -14.99 -3.79
C GLY A 171 3.97 -14.15 -2.69
N LEU A 172 3.15 -14.77 -1.84
CA LEU A 172 2.58 -14.19 -0.61
C LEU A 172 3.61 -13.73 0.43
N ALA A 173 4.85 -14.26 0.41
CA ALA A 173 5.96 -13.81 1.27
C ALA A 173 6.78 -12.67 0.65
N GLY A 174 6.85 -12.59 -0.68
CA GLY A 174 7.55 -11.53 -1.42
C GLY A 174 6.85 -10.17 -1.35
N VAL A 175 5.54 -10.14 -1.16
CA VAL A 175 4.74 -8.90 -1.05
C VAL A 175 5.12 -8.09 0.19
N GLY A 176 5.32 -8.74 1.34
CA GLY A 176 5.74 -8.06 2.57
C GLY A 176 7.16 -7.46 2.47
N VAL A 177 8.03 -8.11 1.69
CA VAL A 177 9.40 -7.63 1.45
C VAL A 177 9.41 -6.41 0.51
N LEU A 178 8.57 -6.38 -0.53
CA LEU A 178 8.52 -5.25 -1.46
C LEU A 178 7.95 -3.97 -0.83
N LEU A 179 6.96 -4.08 0.07
CA LEU A 179 6.44 -2.92 0.80
C LEU A 179 7.38 -2.47 1.92
N GLY A 180 8.17 -3.38 2.50
CA GLY A 180 9.29 -3.03 3.39
C GLY A 180 10.42 -2.26 2.67
N VAL A 181 10.65 -2.54 1.37
CA VAL A 181 11.56 -1.76 0.52
C VAL A 181 10.97 -0.37 0.20
N LEU A 182 9.65 -0.27 0.03
CA LEU A 182 8.96 1.02 -0.18
C LEU A 182 8.96 1.93 1.05
N ALA A 183 8.88 1.35 2.24
CA ALA A 183 8.89 2.07 3.52
C ALA A 183 10.30 2.44 4.04
N GLY A 184 11.36 2.11 3.31
CA GLY A 184 12.73 2.45 3.69
C GLY A 184 13.32 1.49 4.72
N VAL A 185 14.26 0.69 4.24
CA VAL A 185 15.23 -0.06 5.03
C VAL A 185 15.94 0.87 6.02
N ARG A 186 15.71 0.66 7.31
CA ARG A 186 16.74 0.88 8.34
C ARG A 186 16.63 -0.22 9.39
N GLY A 187 17.47 -1.22 9.20
CA GLY A 187 17.67 -2.34 10.12
C GLY A 187 18.94 -3.10 9.81
N ALA A 188 20.03 -2.40 9.43
CA ALA A 188 21.36 -3.00 9.35
C ALA A 188 22.46 -1.94 9.48
N SER A 189 22.85 -1.62 10.73
CA SER A 189 24.25 -1.37 11.10
C SER A 189 24.39 -1.05 12.60
N GLY A 190 25.16 -1.89 13.32
CA GLY A 190 25.81 -1.58 14.61
C GLY A 190 24.90 -1.70 15.85
N ASN A 191 25.24 -2.42 16.91
CA ASN A 191 26.57 -2.57 17.47
C ASN A 191 26.68 -3.90 18.24
N ARG A 192 27.64 -4.75 17.83
CA ARG A 192 28.26 -5.69 18.77
C ARG A 192 29.14 -4.86 19.70
N ARG A 193 28.80 -4.82 20.98
CA ARG A 193 29.77 -4.87 22.08
C ARG A 193 29.14 -5.61 23.24
#